data_AF-A0A5C3Q3F4-F1
#
_entry.id   AF-A0A5C3Q3F4-F1
#
_cell.length_a   1.000
_cell.length_b   1.000
_cell.length_c   1.000
_cell.angle_alpha   90.00
_cell.angle_beta   90.00
_cell.angle_gamma   90.00
#
_symmetry.space_group_name_H-M   'P 1'
#
loop_
_entity.id
_entity.type
_entity.pdbx_description
1 polymer ?
#
loop_
_entity_poly.entity_id
_entity_poly.type
_entity_poly.pdbx_seq_one_letter_code
_entity_poly.pdbx_strand_id
1 'polypeptide(L)'
;MYYDGDRLDPDDTLVDIDAEDGDRLVLRHQQIGGKPVIYLSSLTELTAKVRLDLVSQWELSAIYPVVHIVHKPSERLHETIEWDVRTCADGSLVQTDTGLEIAYLFYEAATWTISTIFTSALPHLRLFNTRPHP
;
A
#
# COMPACT_ATOMS: atom_id res chain seq x y z
N MET A 1 13.26 -2.24 5.58
CA MET A 1 14.16 -3.41 5.67
C MET A 1 13.28 -4.64 5.70
N TYR A 2 13.72 -5.80 5.21
CA TYR A 2 12.90 -7.02 5.15
C TYR A 2 13.66 -8.21 5.74
N TYR A 3 12.94 -9.12 6.39
CA TYR A 3 13.43 -10.38 6.94
C TYR A 3 12.41 -11.48 6.62
N ASP A 4 12.88 -12.62 6.11
CA ASP A 4 12.06 -13.74 5.60
C ASP A 4 10.88 -13.34 4.65
N GLY A 5 11.04 -12.23 3.94
CA GLY A 5 10.02 -11.71 3.01
C GLY A 5 9.10 -10.65 3.60
N ASP A 6 9.06 -10.49 4.91
CA ASP A 6 8.27 -9.48 5.61
C ASP A 6 9.09 -8.20 5.85
N ARG A 7 8.46 -7.02 5.78
CA ARG A 7 9.16 -5.76 6.09
C ARG A 7 9.16 -5.50 7.59
N LEU A 8 10.33 -5.15 8.10
CA LEU A 8 10.58 -4.78 9.47
C LEU A 8 10.14 -3.34 9.74
N ASP A 9 9.56 -3.14 10.92
CA ASP A 9 9.33 -1.83 11.51
C ASP A 9 10.67 -1.21 11.94
N PRO A 10 10.83 0.12 11.90
CA PRO A 10 12.01 0.79 12.46
C PRO A 10 12.31 0.43 13.92
N ASP A 11 11.29 0.07 14.71
CA ASP A 11 11.42 -0.23 16.13
C ASP A 11 11.64 -1.72 16.43
N ASP A 12 11.55 -2.61 15.43
CA ASP A 12 11.78 -4.06 15.59
C ASP A 12 13.24 -4.34 15.96
N THR A 13 13.46 -5.13 17.01
CA THR A 13 14.79 -5.66 17.34
C THR A 13 15.04 -7.02 16.69
N LEU A 14 16.31 -7.43 16.59
CA LEU A 14 16.68 -8.76 16.10
C LEU A 14 16.03 -9.91 16.90
N VAL A 15 15.72 -9.67 18.17
CA VAL A 15 15.05 -10.64 19.04
C VAL A 15 13.57 -10.74 18.70
N ASP A 16 12.91 -9.62 18.39
CA ASP A 16 11.48 -9.59 18.06
C ASP A 16 11.16 -10.35 16.76
N ILE A 17 12.15 -10.43 15.87
CA ILE A 17 12.05 -11.11 14.58
C ILE A 17 12.67 -12.52 14.57
N ASP A 18 13.15 -13.01 15.73
CA ASP A 18 13.80 -14.32 15.88
C ASP A 18 14.94 -14.54 14.86
N ALA A 19 15.79 -13.52 14.66
CA ALA A 19 16.92 -13.60 13.75
C ALA A 19 18.09 -14.37 14.38
N GLU A 20 18.59 -15.38 13.66
CA GLU A 20 19.72 -16.21 14.04
C GLU A 20 21.02 -15.80 13.32
N ASP A 21 22.15 -16.35 13.78
CA ASP A 21 23.44 -16.14 13.12
C ASP A 21 23.45 -16.76 11.72
N GLY A 22 23.86 -15.99 10.72
CA GLY A 22 23.88 -16.38 9.31
C GLY A 22 22.64 -15.97 8.51
N ASP A 23 21.63 -15.40 9.18
CA ASP A 23 20.44 -14.90 8.52
C ASP A 23 20.67 -13.63 7.70
N ARG A 24 19.74 -13.35 6.78
CA ARG A 24 19.88 -12.29 5.78
C ARG A 24 18.75 -11.27 5.87
N LEU A 25 19.13 -10.04 6.15
CA LEU A 25 18.26 -8.87 6.01
C LEU A 25 18.33 -8.34 4.58
N VAL A 26 17.17 -8.08 4.00
CA VAL A 26 17.03 -7.53 2.64
C VAL A 26 16.62 -6.07 2.74
N LEU A 27 17.50 -5.16 2.33
CA LEU A 27 17.13 -3.75 2.17
C LEU A 27 16.50 -3.56 0.79
N ARG A 28 15.27 -3.04 0.77
CA ARG A 28 14.62 -2.58 -0.46
C ARG A 28 14.28 -1.11 -0.29
N HIS A 29 14.42 -0.35 -1.37
CA HIS A 29 13.83 0.98 -1.44
C HIS A 29 12.31 0.83 -1.33
N GLN A 30 11.67 1.71 -0.56
CA GLN A 30 10.22 1.83 -0.57
C GLN A 30 9.77 2.08 -2.01
N GLN A 31 8.88 1.23 -2.52
CA GLN A 31 8.28 1.47 -3.82
C GLN A 31 7.20 2.53 -3.64
N ILE A 32 7.49 3.72 -4.14
CA ILE A 32 6.54 4.82 -4.22
C ILE A 32 6.02 4.82 -5.64
N GLY A 33 4.71 4.80 -5.82
CA GLY A 33 4.09 5.12 -7.10
C GLY A 33 4.34 6.59 -7.37
N GLY A 34 5.48 6.93 -8.00
CA GLY A 34 5.92 8.31 -8.16
C GLY A 34 4.92 9.13 -8.97
N LYS A 35 4.35 10.17 -8.34
CA LYS A 35 3.43 11.19 -8.86
C LYS A 35 2.70 10.89 -10.19
N PRO A 36 1.89 9.83 -10.32
CA PRO A 36 1.11 9.59 -11.51
C PRO A 36 0.02 10.65 -11.70
N VAL A 37 0.06 11.32 -12.86
CA VAL A 37 -0.91 12.32 -13.29
C VAL A 37 -1.72 11.76 -14.46
N ILE A 38 -3.03 11.90 -14.39
CA ILE A 38 -3.97 11.46 -15.44
C ILE A 38 -4.53 12.71 -16.12
N TYR A 39 -4.28 12.81 -17.42
CA TYR A 39 -4.88 13.83 -18.28
C TYR A 39 -6.04 13.21 -19.07
N LEU A 40 -7.14 13.94 -19.16
CA LEU A 40 -8.28 13.59 -19.99
C LEU A 40 -8.54 14.77 -20.93
N SER A 41 -8.68 14.49 -22.22
CA SER A 41 -8.97 15.52 -23.22
C SER A 41 -9.94 14.98 -24.24
N SER A 42 -10.90 15.79 -24.63
CA SER A 42 -11.86 15.48 -25.69
C SER A 42 -12.15 16.73 -26.51
N LEU A 43 -12.34 16.55 -27.82
CA LEU A 43 -12.72 17.64 -28.74
C LEU A 43 -14.17 18.11 -28.52
N THR A 44 -14.96 17.34 -27.79
CA THR A 44 -16.33 17.67 -27.41
C THR A 44 -16.54 17.45 -25.92
N GLU A 45 -17.45 18.20 -25.31
CA GLU A 45 -17.77 17.98 -23.91
C GLU A 45 -18.34 16.57 -23.69
N LEU A 46 -17.75 15.85 -22.74
CA LEU A 46 -18.21 14.53 -22.34
C LEU A 46 -18.05 14.35 -20.84
N THR A 47 -18.98 13.62 -20.24
CA THR A 47 -18.88 13.17 -18.85
C THR A 47 -18.16 11.83 -18.83
N ALA A 48 -17.11 11.74 -18.01
CA ALA A 48 -16.29 10.56 -17.83
C ALA A 48 -16.22 10.18 -16.35
N LYS A 49 -16.21 8.88 -16.10
CA LYS A 49 -15.92 8.29 -14.79
C LYS A 49 -14.55 7.63 -14.86
N VAL A 50 -13.62 8.10 -14.03
CA VAL A 50 -12.29 7.50 -13.88
C VAL A 50 -12.25 6.73 -12.57
N ARG A 51 -11.96 5.44 -12.66
CA ARG A 51 -11.85 4.56 -11.51
C ARG A 51 -10.42 4.04 -11.37
N LEU A 52 -9.88 4.13 -10.16
CA LEU A 52 -8.60 3.55 -9.78
C LEU A 52 -8.85 2.50 -8.70
N ASP A 53 -8.43 1.27 -8.94
CA ASP A 53 -8.43 0.19 -7.96
C ASP A 53 -6.98 -0.17 -7.60
N LEU A 54 -6.63 -0.17 -6.31
CA LEU A 54 -5.35 -0.65 -5.82
C LEU A 54 -5.47 -2.09 -5.29
N VAL A 55 -4.41 -2.86 -5.52
CA VAL A 55 -4.25 -4.20 -4.94
C VAL A 55 -3.82 -4.12 -3.47
N SER A 56 -3.96 -5.21 -2.74
CA SER A 56 -3.73 -5.28 -1.29
C SER A 56 -2.32 -4.94 -0.80
N GLN A 57 -1.33 -4.93 -1.70
CA GLN A 57 0.03 -4.52 -1.36
C GLN A 57 0.22 -2.99 -1.36
N TRP A 58 -0.76 -2.20 -1.78
CA TRP A 58 -0.67 -0.75 -1.95
C TRP A 58 -1.82 0.00 -1.27
N GLU A 59 -1.52 1.20 -0.78
CA GLU A 59 -2.46 2.15 -0.18
C GLU A 59 -2.22 3.56 -0.77
N LEU A 60 -3.29 4.33 -0.95
CA LEU A 60 -3.29 5.71 -1.45
C LEU A 60 -2.75 6.65 -0.36
N SER A 61 -1.71 7.40 -0.71
CA SER A 61 -1.13 8.41 0.19
C SER A 61 -1.54 9.84 -0.15
N ALA A 62 -1.91 10.10 -1.40
CA ALA A 62 -2.43 11.39 -1.85
C ALA A 62 -3.35 11.23 -3.05
N ILE A 63 -4.35 12.10 -3.16
CA ILE A 63 -5.35 12.10 -4.23
C ILE A 63 -5.72 13.56 -4.53
N TYR A 64 -5.83 13.91 -5.81
CA TYR A 64 -6.39 15.18 -6.24
C TYR A 64 -7.25 15.02 -7.51
N PRO A 65 -8.45 15.63 -7.56
CA PRO A 65 -9.16 16.26 -6.43
C PRO A 65 -9.55 15.21 -5.38
N VAL A 66 -9.82 15.66 -4.16
CA VAL A 66 -10.15 14.77 -3.04
C VAL A 66 -11.51 14.11 -3.29
N VAL A 67 -11.54 12.78 -3.25
CA VAL A 67 -12.74 11.95 -3.35
C VAL A 67 -12.72 10.88 -2.27
N HIS A 68 -13.85 10.20 -2.06
CA HIS A 68 -13.95 9.17 -1.04
C HIS A 68 -13.17 7.90 -1.43
N ILE A 69 -12.36 7.39 -0.51
CA ILE A 69 -11.64 6.11 -0.65
C ILE A 69 -12.51 4.97 -0.10
N VAL A 70 -12.89 4.06 -0.98
CA VAL A 70 -13.62 2.84 -0.61
C VAL A 70 -12.64 1.72 -0.32
N HIS A 71 -12.68 1.21 0.90
CA HIS A 71 -11.87 0.07 1.31
C HIS A 71 -12.62 -1.24 1.01
N LYS A 72 -11.98 -2.14 0.28
CA LYS A 72 -12.51 -3.45 -0.09
C LYS A 72 -11.75 -4.53 0.71
N PRO A 73 -12.43 -5.41 1.44
CA PRO A 73 -11.78 -6.46 2.24
C PRO A 73 -11.31 -7.66 1.40
N SER A 74 -11.20 -7.52 0.08
CA SER A 74 -10.89 -8.66 -0.81
C SER A 74 -9.38 -8.87 -0.94
N GLU A 75 -8.92 -10.12 -1.08
CA GLU A 75 -7.48 -10.43 -1.23
C GLU A 75 -6.83 -9.75 -2.44
N ARG A 76 -7.62 -9.40 -3.47
CA ARG A 76 -7.12 -8.82 -4.74
C ARG A 76 -7.19 -7.30 -4.79
N LEU A 77 -8.21 -6.68 -4.21
CA LEU A 77 -8.43 -5.23 -4.25
C LEU A 77 -8.63 -4.72 -2.83
N HIS A 78 -7.92 -3.64 -2.50
CA HIS A 78 -7.90 -3.06 -1.16
C HIS A 78 -8.50 -1.67 -1.12
N GLU A 79 -8.12 -0.80 -2.04
CA GLU A 79 -8.68 0.55 -2.11
C GLU A 79 -9.22 0.87 -3.49
N THR A 80 -10.23 1.73 -3.52
CA THR A 80 -10.84 2.19 -4.76
C THR A 80 -11.29 3.63 -4.63
N ILE A 81 -11.01 4.40 -5.67
CA ILE A 81 -11.51 5.77 -5.83
C ILE A 81 -12.14 5.95 -7.20
N GLU A 82 -13.11 6.86 -7.26
CA GLU A 82 -13.77 7.25 -8.50
C GLU A 82 -13.83 8.78 -8.60
N TRP A 83 -13.46 9.31 -9.75
CA TRP A 83 -13.71 10.69 -10.13
C TRP A 83 -14.75 10.75 -11.22
N ASP A 84 -15.81 11.52 -10.98
CA ASP A 84 -16.78 11.91 -11.99
C ASP A 84 -16.44 13.32 -12.49
N VAL A 85 -16.04 13.41 -13.75
CA VAL A 85 -15.57 14.66 -14.37
C VAL A 85 -16.22 14.87 -15.72
N ARG A 86 -16.36 16.14 -16.11
CA ARG A 86 -16.69 16.53 -17.48
C ARG A 86 -15.45 17.13 -18.12
N THR A 87 -15.09 16.66 -19.30
CA THR A 87 -14.05 17.30 -20.11
C THR A 87 -14.65 18.50 -20.84
N CYS A 88 -13.91 19.60 -20.90
CA CYS A 88 -14.27 20.77 -21.68
C CYS A 88 -13.45 20.83 -22.98
N ALA A 89 -13.97 21.54 -23.99
CA ALA A 89 -13.33 21.63 -25.30
C ALA A 89 -11.98 22.37 -25.28
N ASP A 90 -11.72 23.16 -24.23
CA ASP A 90 -10.45 23.84 -23.97
C ASP A 90 -9.40 22.95 -23.28
N GLY A 91 -9.76 21.69 -22.97
CA GLY A 91 -8.88 20.74 -22.29
C GLY A 91 -8.93 20.80 -20.76
N SER A 92 -9.75 21.68 -20.17
CA SER A 92 -10.02 21.65 -18.73
C SER A 92 -10.96 20.51 -18.34
N LEU A 93 -10.99 20.19 -17.05
CA LEU A 93 -11.94 19.25 -16.46
C LEU A 93 -12.79 19.96 -15.41
N VAL A 94 -14.04 19.55 -15.29
CA VAL A 94 -14.94 20.02 -14.23
C VAL A 94 -15.42 18.81 -13.44
N GLN A 95 -15.17 18.79 -12.14
CA GLN A 95 -15.69 17.77 -11.24
C GLN A 95 -17.21 17.92 -11.14
N THR A 96 -17.98 16.87 -11.42
CA THR A 96 -19.42 17.02 -11.67
C THR A 96 -20.26 17.25 -10.42
N ASP A 97 -19.78 16.80 -9.25
CA ASP A 97 -20.45 16.92 -7.96
C ASP A 97 -20.28 18.32 -7.33
N THR A 98 -19.07 18.89 -7.43
CA THR A 98 -18.71 20.18 -6.83
C THR A 98 -18.72 21.33 -7.82
N GLY A 99 -18.63 21.05 -9.12
CA GLY A 99 -18.41 22.05 -10.16
C GLY A 99 -16.98 22.60 -10.20
N LEU A 100 -16.04 21.98 -9.46
CA LEU A 100 -14.65 22.43 -9.38
C LEU A 100 -13.93 22.25 -10.72
N GLU A 101 -13.35 23.32 -11.24
CA GLU A 101 -12.48 23.27 -12.41
C GLU A 101 -11.07 22.80 -12.02
N ILE A 102 -10.56 21.80 -12.72
CA ILE A 102 -9.27 21.14 -12.48
C ILE A 102 -8.57 20.88 -13.81
N ALA A 103 -7.23 20.80 -13.79
CA ALA A 103 -6.44 20.54 -14.99
C ALA A 103 -6.07 19.05 -15.17
N TYR A 104 -6.11 18.26 -14.11
CA TYR A 104 -5.69 16.87 -14.10
C TYR A 104 -6.25 16.11 -12.90
N LEU A 105 -6.21 14.78 -12.97
CA LEU A 105 -6.38 13.89 -11.82
C LEU A 105 -5.02 13.38 -11.39
N PHE A 106 -4.87 13.08 -10.11
CA PHE A 106 -3.60 12.74 -9.51
C PHE A 106 -3.80 11.77 -8.35
N TYR A 107 -2.87 10.83 -8.21
CA TYR A 107 -2.76 9.99 -7.03
C TYR A 107 -1.29 9.74 -6.67
N GLU A 108 -1.03 9.39 -5.43
CA GLU A 108 0.18 8.71 -4.98
C GLU A 108 -0.23 7.47 -4.21
N ALA A 109 0.60 6.44 -4.27
CA ALA A 109 0.41 5.22 -3.52
C ALA A 109 1.73 4.72 -2.96
N ALA A 110 1.66 4.06 -1.82
CA ALA A 110 2.78 3.43 -1.13
C ALA A 110 2.41 2.01 -0.73
N THR A 111 3.41 1.14 -0.62
CA THR A 111 3.16 -0.24 -0.17
C THR A 111 3.00 -0.33 1.34
N TRP A 112 1.88 -0.88 1.81
CA TRP A 112 1.63 -1.17 3.23
C TRP A 112 2.44 -2.38 3.71
N THR A 113 2.80 -2.39 4.99
CA THR A 113 3.47 -3.51 5.64
C THR A 113 2.52 -4.13 6.65
N ILE A 114 2.09 -5.37 6.45
CA ILE A 114 1.38 -6.10 7.50
C ILE A 114 2.45 -6.68 8.43
N SER A 115 2.63 -6.10 9.61
CA SER A 115 3.34 -6.72 10.72
C SER A 115 2.47 -7.86 11.24
N THR A 116 2.50 -9.03 10.60
CA THR A 116 1.84 -10.21 11.15
C THR A 116 2.70 -10.68 12.30
N ILE A 117 2.33 -10.32 13.53
CA ILE A 117 2.93 -10.87 14.74
C ILE A 117 2.55 -12.36 14.77
N PHE A 118 3.40 -13.23 14.19
CA PHE A 118 3.34 -14.64 14.49
C PHE A 118 3.87 -14.81 15.92
N THR A 119 2.97 -14.85 16.89
CA THR A 119 3.27 -15.49 18.17
C THR A 119 3.39 -16.99 17.89
N SER A 120 4.54 -17.39 17.39
CA SER A 120 4.95 -18.79 17.32
C SER A 120 5.10 -19.30 18.75
N ALA A 121 4.03 -19.89 19.27
CA ALA A 121 4.12 -20.73 20.46
C ALA A 121 4.92 -21.98 20.09
N LEU A 122 6.24 -21.98 20.32
CA LEU A 122 7.03 -23.21 20.28
C LEU A 122 7.01 -23.88 21.67
N PRO A 123 6.52 -25.13 21.78
CA PRO A 123 6.85 -26.00 22.89
C PRO A 123 8.16 -26.71 22.55
N HIS A 124 9.32 -26.06 22.73
CA HIS A 124 10.59 -26.78 22.61
C HIS A 124 11.14 -27.22 23.96
N LEU A 125 10.75 -28.45 24.29
CA LEU A 125 11.49 -29.39 25.13
C LEU A 125 12.99 -29.31 24.79
N ARG A 126 13.81 -28.90 25.76
CA ARG A 126 15.27 -29.11 25.73
C ARG A 126 15.64 -29.98 26.93
N LEU A 127 15.82 -31.27 26.63
CA LEU A 127 16.62 -32.21 27.44
C LEU A 127 18.01 -31.62 27.65
N PHE A 128 18.44 -31.48 28.91
CA PHE A 128 19.85 -31.59 29.26
C PHE A 128 20.03 -32.52 30.47
N ASN A 129 21.02 -33.38 30.31
CA ASN A 129 21.39 -34.57 31.05
C ASN A 129 22.49 -34.21 32.05
N THR A 130 22.40 -34.67 33.31
CA THR A 130 23.60 -34.94 34.13
C THR A 130 23.30 -36.04 35.15
N ARG A 131 23.93 -37.21 34.98
CA ARG A 131 24.17 -38.18 36.07
C ARG A 131 25.08 -37.53 37.12
N PRO A 132 25.04 -38.01 38.37
CA PRO A 132 26.26 -38.64 38.86
C PRO A 132 26.01 -39.94 39.65
N HIS A 133 26.89 -40.91 39.44
CA HIS A 133 27.23 -42.02 40.36
C HIS A 133 28.70 -41.79 40.77
N PRO A 134 29.19 -42.25 41.93
CA PRO A 134 28.94 -43.58 42.52
C PRO A 134 27.93 -43.59 43.66
#